data_AF-A0A836RLZ9-F1
#
_entry.id   AF-A0A836RLZ9-F1
#
_cell.length_a   1.000
_cell.length_b   1.000
_cell.length_c   1.000
_cell.angle_alpha   90.00
_cell.angle_beta   90.00
_cell.angle_gamma   90.00
#
_symmetry.space_group_name_H-M   'P 1'
#
loop_
_entity.id
_entity.type
_entity.pdbx_description
1 polymer ?
#
loop_
_entity_poly.entity_id
_entity_poly.type
_entity_poly.pdbx_seq_one_letter_code
_entity_poly.pdbx_strand_id
1 'polypeptide(L)' 'DPAANPSPERLRATLHAVHELAMAELPRYSDADLQETVIEPYAAYNTKLGSLLFCAHHEMLHAGQIGLLRRQLGLTPQR' A
#
# COMPACT_ATOMS: atom_id res chain seq x y z
N ASP A 1 -0.12 20.19 -10.60
CA ASP A 1 -0.99 20.17 -11.79
C ASP A 1 -1.73 18.85 -11.82
N PRO A 2 -3.08 18.81 -11.74
CA PRO A 2 -3.85 17.57 -11.83
C PRO A 2 -3.59 16.76 -13.10
N ALA A 3 -3.19 17.41 -14.20
CA ALA A 3 -2.86 16.73 -15.45
C ALA A 3 -1.58 15.88 -15.36
N ALA A 4 -0.74 16.10 -14.35
CA ALA A 4 0.44 15.28 -14.09
C ALA A 4 0.13 13.98 -13.32
N ASN A 5 -1.10 13.81 -12.82
CA ASN A 5 -1.49 12.60 -12.11
C ASN A 5 -1.75 11.43 -13.08
N PRO A 6 -1.46 10.17 -12.69
CA PRO A 6 -1.87 9.01 -13.48
C PRO A 6 -3.39 8.95 -13.65
N SER A 7 -3.87 8.35 -14.75
CA SER A 7 -5.30 8.12 -14.94
C SER A 7 -5.86 7.16 -13.87
N PRO A 8 -7.16 7.26 -13.54
CA PRO A 8 -7.80 6.32 -12.60
C PRO A 8 -7.62 4.85 -13.01
N GLU A 9 -7.65 4.55 -14.30
CA GLU A 9 -7.44 3.20 -14.85
C GLU A 9 -6.02 2.72 -14.57
N ARG A 10 -5.03 3.60 -14.76
CA ARG A 10 -3.62 3.28 -14.49
C ARG A 10 -3.37 3.08 -12.99
N LEU A 11 -4.00 3.87 -12.13
CA LEU A 11 -3.92 3.69 -10.68
C LEU A 11 -4.46 2.32 -10.25
N ARG A 12 -5.67 1.98 -10.71
CA ARG A 12 -6.28 0.66 -10.41
C ARG A 12 -5.43 -0.49 -10.93
N ALA A 13 -4.94 -0.41 -12.17
CA ALA A 13 -4.09 -1.44 -12.76
C ALA A 13 -2.79 -1.65 -11.96
N THR A 14 -2.19 -0.56 -11.48
CA THR A 14 -0.98 -0.62 -10.64
C THR A 14 -1.27 -1.31 -9.30
N LEU A 15 -2.35 -0.92 -8.62
CA LEU A 15 -2.74 -1.52 -7.33
C LEU A 15 -3.05 -3.01 -7.48
N HIS A 16 -3.76 -3.41 -8.54
CA HIS A 16 -4.01 -4.83 -8.82
C HIS A 16 -2.71 -5.60 -9.06
N ALA A 17 -1.79 -5.07 -9.86
CA ALA A 17 -0.51 -5.75 -10.11
C ALA A 17 0.33 -5.93 -8.83
N VAL A 18 0.34 -4.92 -7.94
CA VAL A 18 1.01 -5.02 -6.63
C VAL A 18 0.35 -6.08 -5.75
N HIS A 19 -0.99 -6.13 -5.72
CA HIS A 19 -1.73 -7.14 -4.97
C HIS A 19 -1.42 -8.56 -5.46
N GLU A 20 -1.53 -8.81 -6.76
CA GLU A 20 -1.25 -10.12 -7.35
C GLU A 20 0.19 -10.57 -7.07
N LEU A 21 1.16 -9.65 -7.21
CA LEU A 21 2.56 -9.95 -6.90
C LEU A 21 2.76 -10.25 -5.41
N ALA A 22 2.14 -9.48 -4.51
CA ALA A 22 2.23 -9.73 -3.08
C ALA A 22 1.63 -11.10 -2.72
N MET A 23 0.48 -11.46 -3.29
CA MET A 23 -0.15 -12.76 -3.05
C MET A 23 0.68 -13.94 -3.60
N ALA A 24 1.43 -13.74 -4.68
CA ALA A 24 2.32 -14.74 -5.25
C ALA A 24 3.65 -14.89 -4.47
N GLU A 25 4.22 -13.78 -3.99
CA GLU A 25 5.56 -13.76 -3.41
C GLU A 25 5.57 -13.98 -1.89
N LEU A 26 4.62 -13.39 -1.15
CA LEU A 26 4.62 -13.45 0.33
C LEU A 26 4.60 -14.88 0.89
N PRO A 27 3.86 -15.86 0.33
CA PRO A 27 3.89 -17.23 0.83
C PRO A 27 5.25 -17.92 0.73
N ARG A 28 6.18 -17.35 -0.04
CA ARG A 28 7.53 -17.91 -0.25
C ARG A 28 8.52 -17.46 0.82
N TYR A 29 8.16 -16.47 1.64
CA TYR A 29 9.01 -15.97 2.71
C TYR A 29 8.96 -16.90 3.91
N SER A 30 10.14 -17.27 4.41
CA SER A 30 10.28 -17.90 5.71
C SER A 30 10.27 -16.86 6.84
N ASP A 31 10.07 -17.31 8.07
CA ASP A 31 10.22 -16.45 9.27
C ASP A 31 11.60 -15.81 9.34
N ALA A 32 12.66 -16.50 8.88
CA ALA A 32 14.01 -15.95 8.84
C ALA A 32 14.13 -14.81 7.81
N ASP A 33 13.58 -14.99 6.61
CA ASP A 33 13.56 -13.96 5.58
C ASP A 33 12.87 -12.68 6.07
N LEU A 34 11.81 -12.84 6.86
CA LEU A 34 11.01 -11.75 7.43
C LEU A 34 11.77 -10.90 8.46
N GLN A 35 12.78 -11.47 9.13
CA GLN A 35 13.64 -10.77 10.10
C GLN A 35 14.83 -10.07 9.45
N GLU A 36 15.09 -10.30 8.16
CA GLU A 36 16.21 -9.64 7.47
C GLU A 36 16.03 -8.12 7.42
N THR A 37 17.15 -7.42 7.60
CA THR A 37 17.21 -5.96 7.50
C THR A 37 17.03 -5.52 6.04
N VAL A 38 16.19 -4.51 5.80
CA VAL A 38 16.02 -3.88 4.49
C VAL A 38 17.08 -2.81 4.25
N ILE A 39 17.37 -2.54 2.98
CA ILE A 39 18.26 -1.45 2.59
C ILE A 39 17.62 -0.10 2.91
N GLU A 40 18.43 0.87 3.32
CA GLU A 40 17.95 2.24 3.52
C GLU A 40 17.60 2.91 2.17
N PRO A 41 16.58 3.79 2.15
CA PRO A 41 15.75 4.22 3.29
C PRO A 41 14.63 3.21 3.63
N TYR A 42 14.34 3.05 4.93
CA TYR A 42 13.17 2.33 5.42
C TYR A 42 12.29 3.22 6.30
N ALA A 43 11.04 2.83 6.49
CA ALA A 43 10.08 3.53 7.34
C ALA A 43 9.69 2.66 8.54
N ALA A 44 9.61 3.29 9.72
CA ALA A 44 9.24 2.70 11.02
C ALA A 44 10.14 1.58 11.55
N TYR A 45 10.36 0.52 10.78
CA TYR A 45 11.10 -0.68 11.18
C TYR A 45 12.05 -1.11 10.07
N ASN A 46 13.25 -1.56 10.45
CA ASN A 46 14.29 -1.91 9.50
C ASN A 46 14.21 -3.34 8.97
N THR A 47 13.17 -4.12 9.30
CA THR A 47 13.01 -5.51 8.82
C THR A 47 12.05 -5.61 7.64
N LYS A 48 12.14 -6.68 6.85
CA LYS A 48 11.18 -6.96 5.77
C LYS A 48 9.75 -7.06 6.31
N LEU A 49 9.54 -7.78 7.43
CA LEU A 49 8.23 -7.85 8.09
C LEU A 49 7.70 -6.47 8.48
N GLY A 50 8.56 -5.66 9.09
CA GLY A 50 8.21 -4.30 9.50
C GLY A 50 7.80 -3.43 8.31
N SER A 51 8.48 -3.57 7.18
CA SER A 51 8.14 -2.88 5.92
C SER A 51 6.78 -3.34 5.37
N LEU A 52 6.50 -4.65 5.37
CA LEU A 52 5.20 -5.19 4.92
C LEU A 52 4.04 -4.70 5.79
N LEU A 53 4.23 -4.72 7.12
CA LEU A 53 3.24 -4.19 8.06
C LEU A 53 3.03 -2.69 7.87
N PHE A 54 4.11 -1.93 7.64
CA PHE A 54 4.00 -0.51 7.33
C PHE A 54 3.15 -0.28 6.07
N CYS A 55 3.42 -1.00 4.98
CA CYS A 55 2.65 -0.88 3.74
C CYS A 55 1.14 -1.07 3.97
N ALA A 56 0.74 -2.14 4.68
CA ALA A 56 -0.67 -2.42 4.96
C ALA A 56 -1.33 -1.32 5.82
N HIS A 57 -0.66 -0.88 6.89
CA HIS A 57 -1.18 0.20 7.73
C HIS A 57 -1.26 1.54 6.99
N HIS A 58 -0.27 1.84 6.16
CA HIS A 58 -0.18 3.07 5.39
C HIS A 58 -1.26 3.14 4.31
N GLU A 59 -1.53 2.01 3.63
CA GLU A 59 -2.66 1.90 2.71
C GLU A 59 -3.99 2.18 3.42
N MET A 60 -4.21 1.58 4.59
CA MET A 60 -5.45 1.81 5.34
C MET A 60 -5.62 3.25 5.80
N LEU A 61 -4.53 3.91 6.20
CA LEU A 61 -4.55 5.34 6.55
C LEU A 61 -5.04 6.19 5.36
N HIS A 62 -4.48 5.95 4.18
CA HIS A 62 -4.86 6.70 2.97
C HIS A 62 -6.25 6.34 2.46
N ALA A 63 -6.68 5.08 2.56
CA ALA A 63 -8.06 4.69 2.27
C ALA A 63 -9.06 5.45 3.17
N GLY A 64 -8.75 5.60 4.46
CA GLY A 64 -9.52 6.41 5.39
C GLY A 64 -9.60 7.89 5.00
N GLN A 65 -8.48 8.48 4.58
CA GLN A 65 -8.44 9.86 4.08
C GLN A 65 -9.29 10.04 2.81
N ILE A 66 -9.24 9.09 1.87
CA ILE A 66 -10.09 9.09 0.67
C ILE A 66 -11.57 8.99 1.07
N GLY A 67 -11.90 8.13 2.03
CA GLY A 67 -13.26 8.02 2.57
C GLY A 67 -13.79 9.34 3.15
N LEU A 68 -12.94 10.05 3.91
CA LEU A 68 -13.27 11.38 4.46
C LEU A 68 -13.53 12.41 3.34
N LEU A 69 -12.65 12.48 2.34
CA LEU A 69 -12.80 13.40 1.21
C LEU A 69 -14.09 13.11 0.41
N ARG A 70 -14.40 11.84 0.17
CA ARG A 70 -15.66 11.44 -0.49
C ARG A 70 -16.87 11.94 0.28
N ARG A 71 -16.88 11.79 1.61
CA ARG A 71 -17.97 12.32 2.45
C ARG A 71 -18.09 13.84 2.36
N GLN A 72 -16.98 14.58 2.37
CA GLN A 72 -16.99 16.04 2.22
C GLN A 72 -17.54 16.49 0.85
N LEU A 73 -17.40 15.66 -0.18
CA LEU A 73 -17.94 15.89 -1.53
C LEU A 73 -19.38 15.37 -1.71
N GLY A 74 -20.06 14.93 -0.65
CA GLY A 74 -21.41 14.38 -0.73
C GLY A 74 -21.49 12.98 -1.36
N LEU A 75 -20.34 12.30 -1.53
CA LEU A 75 -20.26 10.93 -2.05
C LEU A 75 -20.27 9.92 -0.91
N THR A 76 -20.72 8.69 -1.21
CA THR A 76 -20.67 7.58 -0.24
C THR A 76 -19.20 7.20 0.02
N PRO A 77 -18.73 7.13 1.29
CA PRO A 77 -17.39 6.65 1.62
C PRO A 77 -17.25 5.18 1.23
N GLN A 78 -16.08 4.81 0.70
CA GLN A 78 -15.73 3.43 0.39
C GLN A 78 -15.22 2.78 1.69
N ARG A 79 -15.56 1.51 1.92
CA ARG A 79 -15.12 0.74 3.09
C ARG A 79 -13.85 -0.03 2.75
#